data_AF-A7GLZ7-F1
#
_entry.id   AF-A7GLZ7-F1
#
_cell.length_a   1.000
_cell.length_b   1.000
_cell.length_c   1.000
_cell.angle_alpha   90.00
_cell.angle_beta   90.00
_cell.angle_gamma   90.00
#
_symmetry.space_group_name_H-M   'P 1'
#
loop_
_entity.id
_entity.type
_entity.pdbx_description
1 polymer ?
#
loop_
_entity_poly.entity_id
_entity_poly.type
_entity_poly.pdbx_seq_one_letter_code
_entity_poly.pdbx_strand_id
1 'polypeptide(L)' 'MEDEPYETFGEKLSLPLFLEPKRAEIEKLVRPIDTVRNTKEFMKE' A
#
# COMPACT_ATOMS: atom_id res chain seq x y z
N MET A 1 9.32 -2.42 12.75
CA MET A 1 8.84 -1.47 11.73
C MET A 1 9.87 -0.36 11.70
N GLU A 2 10.84 -0.48 10.81
CA GLU A 2 12.12 0.24 10.90
C GLU A 2 12.20 1.50 10.03
N ASP A 3 11.17 1.78 9.22
CA ASP A 3 11.21 2.83 8.19
C ASP A 3 10.26 4.02 8.40
N GLU A 4 9.18 3.89 9.18
CA GLU A 4 8.23 5.00 9.37
C GLU A 4 7.74 5.14 10.83
N PRO A 5 7.49 6.37 11.30
CA PRO A 5 6.82 6.60 12.56
C PRO A 5 5.41 6.00 12.53
N TYR A 6 4.92 5.51 13.67
CA TYR A 6 3.61 4.88 13.79
C TYR A 6 2.45 5.75 13.29
N GLU A 7 2.63 7.06 13.26
CA GLU A 7 1.63 8.03 12.80
C GLU A 7 1.43 8.05 11.29
N THR A 8 2.47 7.80 10.49
CA THR A 8 2.38 7.77 9.02
C THR A 8 2.38 6.35 8.45
N PHE A 9 2.34 5.37 9.34
CA PHE A 9 2.51 3.98 8.99
C PHE A 9 1.34 3.49 8.12
N GLY A 10 1.65 3.10 6.89
CA GLY A 10 0.67 2.61 5.91
C GLY A 10 0.23 3.65 4.86
N GLU A 11 0.79 4.86 4.89
CA GLU A 11 0.54 5.87 3.85
C GLU A 11 1.35 5.61 2.57
N LYS A 12 2.44 4.85 2.64
CA LYS A 12 3.35 4.58 1.51
C LYS A 12 3.56 3.10 1.24
N LEU A 13 3.85 2.78 -0.02
CA LEU A 13 4.30 1.47 -0.44
C LEU A 13 5.78 1.28 -0.04
N SER A 14 5.99 0.64 1.11
CA SER A 14 7.32 0.25 1.59
C SER A 14 7.81 -0.95 0.79
N LEU A 15 8.86 -0.73 -0.02
CA LEU A 15 9.51 -1.78 -0.79
C LEU A 15 10.85 -2.14 -0.12
N PRO A 16 11.20 -3.44 -0.04
CA PRO A 16 12.51 -3.85 0.44
C PRO A 16 13.61 -3.47 -0.57
N LEU A 17 14.86 -3.37 -0.08
CA LEU A 17 16.01 -2.85 -0.84
C LEU A 17 16.26 -3.54 -2.20
N PHE A 18 15.90 -4.81 -2.33
CA PHE A 18 16.05 -5.57 -3.58
C PHE A 18 14.90 -5.35 -4.60
N LEU A 19 13.81 -4.69 -4.19
CA LEU A 19 12.67 -4.32 -5.03
C LEU A 19 12.60 -2.81 -5.30
N GLU A 20 13.40 -1.99 -4.60
CA GLU A 20 13.64 -0.58 -4.92
C GLU A 20 13.87 -0.30 -6.42
N PRO A 21 14.74 -1.02 -7.16
CA PRO A 21 14.94 -0.76 -8.59
C PRO A 21 13.71 -1.08 -9.45
N LYS A 22 12.78 -1.89 -8.94
CA LYS A 22 11.53 -2.28 -9.60
C LYS A 22 10.32 -1.50 -9.07
N ARG A 23 10.53 -0.50 -8.22
CA ARG A 23 9.49 0.34 -7.62
C ARG A 23 8.49 0.85 -8.65
N ALA A 24 9.00 1.45 -9.74
CA ALA A 24 8.16 2.01 -10.80
C ALA A 24 7.31 0.97 -11.56
N GLU A 25 7.74 -0.29 -11.61
CA GLU A 25 6.95 -1.38 -12.18
C GLU A 25 5.90 -1.89 -11.18
N ILE A 26 6.30 -2.03 -9.91
CA ILE A 26 5.42 -2.51 -8.84
C ILE A 26 4.29 -1.51 -8.56
N GLU A 27 4.57 -0.21 -8.54
CA GLU A 27 3.55 0.83 -8.37
C GLU A 27 2.53 0.86 -9.51
N LYS A 28 2.89 0.42 -10.72
CA LYS A 28 1.96 0.31 -11.86
C LYS A 28 1.09 -0.95 -11.79
N LEU A 29 1.61 -2.02 -11.19
CA LEU A 29 0.93 -3.31 -11.08
C LEU A 29 -0.03 -3.35 -9.87
N VAL A 30 0.30 -2.61 -8.82
CA VAL A 30 -0.51 -2.54 -7.60
C VAL A 30 -1.69 -1.58 -7.82
N ARG A 31 -2.90 -2.07 -7.57
CA ARG A 31 -4.10 -1.24 -7.56
C ARG A 31 -4.04 -0.28 -6.36
N PRO A 32 -4.32 1.03 -6.54
CA PRO A 32 -4.45 1.95 -5.42
C PRO A 32 -5.55 1.48 -4.48
N ILE A 33 -5.25 1.39 -3.19
CA ILE A 33 -6.23 1.11 -2.14
C ILE A 33 -6.74 2.42 -1.58
N ASP A 34 -8.06 2.58 -1.56
CA ASP A 34 -8.71 3.67 -0.85
C ASP A 34 -8.74 3.31 0.64
N THR A 35 -7.91 3.98 1.44
CA THR A 35 -7.84 3.80 2.90
C THR A 35 -8.97 4.52 3.63
N VAL A 36 -9.80 5.29 2.90
CA VAL A 36 -11.00 5.91 3.46
C VAL A 36 -11.97 4.83 3.93
N ARG A 37 -12.62 5.08 5.07
CA ARG A 37 -13.56 4.14 5.68
C ARG A 37 -14.68 3.80 4.70
N ASN A 38 -14.57 2.64 4.09
CA ASN A 38 -15.47 2.18 3.05
C ASN A 38 -16.59 1.35 3.68
N THR A 39 -17.75 1.96 3.95
CA THR A 39 -18.97 1.28 4.42
C THR A 39 -19.65 0.51 3.28
N LYS A 40 -18.89 -0.16 2.40
CA LYS A 40 -19.47 -1.01 1.35
C LYS A 40 -19.70 -2.39 1.92
N GLU A 41 -20.97 -2.74 2.09
CA GLU A 41 -21.40 -4.11 2.34
C GLU A 41 -21.04 -4.96 1.12
N PHE A 42 -19.97 -5.74 1.24
CA PHE A 42 -19.64 -6.75 0.24
C PHE A 42 -20.70 -7.86 0.33
N MET A 43 -21.73 -7.81 -0.51
CA MET A 43 -22.59 -8.97 -0.74
C MET A 43 -21.74 -10.04 -1.41
N LYS A 44 -21.38 -11.06 -0.64
CA LYS A 44 -20.73 -12.26 -1.13
C LYS A 44 -21.75 -13.04 -1.98
N GLU A 45 -21.51 -13.14 -3.28
CA GLU A 45 -22.19 -14.11 -4.14
C GLU A 45 -21.72 -15.54 -3.80
#